data_AF-A0A372QHB3-F1
#
_entry.id   AF-A0A372QHB3-F1
#
_cell.length_a   1.000
_cell.length_b   1.000
_cell.length_c   1.000
_cell.angle_alpha   90.00
_cell.angle_beta   90.00
_cell.angle_gamma   90.00
#
_symmetry.space_group_name_H-M   'P 1'
#
loop_
_entity.id
_entity.type
_entity.pdbx_description
1 polymer ?
#
loop_
_entity_poly.entity_id
_entity_poly.type
_entity_poly.pdbx_seq_one_letter_code
_entity_poly.pdbx_strand_id
1 'polypeptide(L)'
;MGWIEASAQSDLNEFVNAPYMYIYSGVISLDEYNISDIIKILVAAKELGLKELIILLQYYLIENKAEWMKLNFNDVYRIIFENNSFSELRKYCNKLISDEPDKIFKSLDLSSTPEELLIELIQTDNLKMSEVQVWEHVVKWGHAQNPELPSDPTNFSREVFNTLKNSLQQFITFIDFYNLTSEEFSDKEILIDNKVD
;
A
#
# COMPACT_ATOMS: atom_id res chain seq x y z
N MET A 1 -16.66 31.30 19.32
CA MET A 1 -16.45 29.84 19.15
C MET A 1 -17.44 29.20 18.19
N GLY A 2 -18.73 29.58 18.16
CA GLY A 2 -19.75 28.84 17.38
C GLY A 2 -19.87 29.03 15.84
N TRP A 3 -18.94 29.73 15.17
CA TRP A 3 -18.96 29.84 13.68
C TRP A 3 -17.98 28.89 12.99
N ILE A 4 -16.88 28.55 13.66
CA ILE A 4 -15.86 27.63 13.14
C ILE A 4 -16.29 26.16 13.30
N GLU A 5 -17.01 25.85 14.39
CA GLU A 5 -17.58 24.50 14.61
C GLU A 5 -18.74 24.18 13.64
N ALA A 6 -19.53 25.19 13.24
CA ALA A 6 -20.63 25.00 12.29
C ALA A 6 -20.15 24.78 10.84
N SER A 7 -19.05 25.42 10.41
CA SER A 7 -18.48 25.15 9.08
C SER A 7 -17.79 23.79 9.02
N ALA A 8 -17.10 23.38 10.09
CA ALA A 8 -16.49 22.04 10.17
C ALA A 8 -17.55 20.91 10.17
N GLN A 9 -18.70 21.12 10.81
CA GLN A 9 -19.81 20.16 10.81
C GLN A 9 -20.58 20.12 9.47
N SER A 10 -20.57 21.23 8.71
CA SER A 10 -21.15 21.35 7.37
C SER A 10 -20.37 20.53 6.33
N ASP A 11 -19.04 20.64 6.33
CA ASP A 11 -18.18 19.93 5.39
C ASP A 11 -18.17 18.40 5.66
N LEU A 12 -18.40 18.00 6.91
CA LEU A 12 -18.57 16.60 7.32
C LEU A 12 -19.88 15.95 6.83
N ASN A 13 -20.89 16.76 6.53
CA ASN A 13 -22.22 16.26 6.14
C ASN A 13 -22.35 16.02 4.63
N GLU A 14 -21.50 16.62 3.78
CA GLU A 14 -21.72 16.59 2.33
C GLU A 14 -21.26 15.26 1.69
N PHE A 15 -20.17 14.65 2.18
CA PHE A 15 -19.68 13.37 1.67
C PHE A 15 -20.48 12.15 2.15
N VAL A 16 -20.97 12.17 3.41
CA VAL A 16 -21.83 11.10 3.94
C VAL A 16 -23.14 11.05 3.16
N ASN A 17 -23.61 12.21 2.68
CA ASN A 17 -24.87 12.32 1.96
C ASN A 17 -24.78 11.97 0.47
N ALA A 18 -23.59 11.93 -0.13
CA ALA A 18 -23.46 11.72 -1.58
C ALA A 18 -24.07 10.38 -2.07
N PRO A 19 -23.84 9.22 -1.40
CA PRO A 19 -24.53 7.98 -1.76
C PRO A 19 -26.05 8.07 -1.60
N TYR A 20 -26.54 8.79 -0.59
CA TYR A 20 -27.98 8.98 -0.39
C TYR A 20 -28.59 9.89 -1.46
N MET A 21 -27.91 10.98 -1.83
CA MET A 21 -28.31 11.85 -2.92
C MET A 21 -28.36 11.11 -4.25
N TYR A 22 -27.42 10.19 -4.49
CA TYR A 22 -27.47 9.29 -5.65
C TYR A 22 -28.71 8.40 -5.63
N ILE A 23 -29.11 7.85 -4.47
CA ILE A 23 -30.35 7.06 -4.35
C ILE A 23 -31.59 7.90 -4.73
N TYR A 24 -31.63 9.17 -4.34
CA TYR A 24 -32.78 10.05 -4.63
C TYR A 24 -32.81 10.59 -6.06
N SER A 25 -31.65 10.88 -6.65
CA SER A 25 -31.55 11.60 -7.93
C SER A 25 -31.05 10.76 -9.11
N GLY A 26 -30.38 9.63 -8.84
CA GLY A 26 -29.68 8.82 -9.84
C GLY A 26 -28.41 9.46 -10.41
N VAL A 27 -27.99 10.63 -9.90
CA VAL A 27 -26.87 11.41 -10.44
C VAL A 27 -25.93 11.82 -9.30
N ILE A 28 -24.62 11.87 -9.58
CA ILE A 28 -23.61 12.37 -8.66
C ILE A 28 -22.61 13.24 -9.42
N SER A 29 -22.32 14.44 -8.90
CA SER A 29 -21.29 15.35 -9.43
C SER A 29 -19.97 15.02 -8.73
N LEU A 30 -19.00 14.46 -9.44
CA LEU A 30 -17.73 14.03 -8.84
C LEU A 30 -16.65 15.12 -8.83
N ASP A 31 -16.82 16.16 -9.62
CA ASP A 31 -15.82 17.24 -9.76
C ASP A 31 -15.71 18.13 -8.51
N GLU A 32 -16.71 18.07 -7.63
CA GLU A 32 -16.75 18.80 -6.36
C GLU A 32 -16.01 18.07 -5.24
N TYR A 33 -15.71 16.78 -5.41
CA TYR A 33 -15.07 15.97 -4.38
C TYR A 33 -13.57 15.83 -4.62
N ASN A 34 -12.78 15.93 -3.54
CA ASN A 34 -11.40 15.48 -3.60
C ASN A 34 -11.33 13.94 -3.70
N ILE A 35 -10.17 13.43 -4.08
CA ILE A 35 -10.02 11.99 -4.36
C ILE A 35 -10.23 11.12 -3.12
N SER A 36 -9.82 11.59 -1.94
CA SER A 36 -10.06 10.89 -0.67
C SER A 36 -11.57 10.76 -0.40
N ASP A 37 -12.35 11.81 -0.68
CA ASP A 37 -13.80 11.79 -0.48
C ASP A 37 -14.48 10.88 -1.50
N ILE A 38 -14.04 10.85 -2.76
CA ILE A 38 -14.53 9.89 -3.77
C ILE A 38 -14.31 8.44 -3.29
N ILE A 39 -13.17 8.15 -2.66
CA ILE A 39 -12.89 6.83 -2.09
C ILE A 39 -13.82 6.52 -0.92
N LYS A 40 -14.10 7.49 -0.03
CA LYS A 40 -15.09 7.30 1.06
C LYS A 40 -16.49 7.04 0.50
N ILE A 41 -16.89 7.77 -0.55
CA ILE A 41 -18.17 7.55 -1.24
C ILE A 41 -18.22 6.15 -1.85
N LEU A 42 -17.11 5.68 -2.45
CA LEU A 42 -17.00 4.31 -2.99
C LEU A 42 -17.18 3.25 -1.89
N VAL A 43 -16.56 3.43 -0.73
CA VAL A 43 -16.72 2.53 0.44
C VAL A 43 -18.16 2.55 0.94
N ALA A 44 -18.77 3.72 1.11
CA ALA A 44 -20.16 3.86 1.53
C ALA A 44 -21.14 3.27 0.50
N ALA A 45 -20.89 3.44 -0.80
CA ALA A 45 -21.67 2.82 -1.87
C ALA A 45 -21.63 1.29 -1.78
N LYS A 46 -20.48 0.71 -1.41
CA LYS A 46 -20.32 -0.72 -1.13
C LYS A 46 -21.14 -1.16 0.09
N GLU A 47 -21.09 -0.40 1.19
CA GLU A 47 -21.88 -0.70 2.40
C GLU A 47 -23.39 -0.66 2.12
N LEU A 48 -23.82 0.26 1.25
CA LEU A 48 -25.22 0.41 0.84
C LEU A 48 -25.64 -0.52 -0.31
N GLY A 49 -24.71 -1.30 -0.88
CA GLY A 49 -25.00 -2.23 -1.98
C GLY A 49 -25.31 -1.56 -3.33
N LEU A 50 -24.86 -0.32 -3.54
CA LEU A 50 -25.13 0.50 -4.74
C LEU A 50 -24.21 0.12 -5.91
N LYS A 51 -24.45 -1.05 -6.53
CA LYS A 51 -23.57 -1.63 -7.56
C LYS A 51 -23.25 -0.70 -8.73
N GLU A 52 -24.23 0.03 -9.26
CA GLU A 52 -24.03 0.94 -10.38
C GLU A 52 -23.11 2.10 -10.01
N LEU A 53 -23.31 2.68 -8.81
CA LEU A 53 -22.45 3.74 -8.29
C LEU A 53 -21.02 3.24 -8.05
N ILE A 54 -20.87 2.03 -7.51
CA ILE A 54 -19.55 1.39 -7.32
C ILE A 54 -18.82 1.24 -8.66
N ILE A 55 -19.51 0.83 -9.72
CA ILE A 55 -18.91 0.70 -11.06
C ILE A 55 -18.50 2.07 -11.59
N LEU A 56 -19.40 3.06 -11.53
CA LEU A 56 -19.15 4.43 -11.99
C LEU A 56 -17.94 5.06 -11.30
N LEU A 57 -17.85 4.96 -9.98
CA LEU A 57 -16.76 5.53 -9.20
C LEU A 57 -15.40 4.88 -9.51
N GLN A 58 -15.38 3.56 -9.70
CA GLN A 58 -14.15 2.86 -10.08
C GLN A 58 -13.62 3.33 -11.44
N TYR A 59 -14.50 3.44 -12.46
CA TYR A 59 -14.10 3.96 -13.76
C TYR A 59 -13.63 5.40 -13.68
N TYR A 60 -14.35 6.26 -12.94
CA TYR A 60 -13.94 7.65 -12.77
C TYR A 60 -12.53 7.77 -12.16
N LEU A 61 -12.23 7.00 -11.11
CA LEU A 61 -10.92 6.99 -10.47
C LEU A 61 -9.83 6.54 -11.45
N ILE A 62 -10.07 5.47 -12.20
CA ILE A 62 -9.11 4.93 -13.18
C ILE A 62 -8.84 5.93 -14.31
N GLU A 63 -9.87 6.52 -14.90
CA GLU A 63 -9.72 7.39 -16.06
C GLU A 63 -9.17 8.77 -15.71
N ASN A 64 -9.57 9.32 -14.56
CA ASN A 64 -9.30 10.72 -14.23
C ASN A 64 -8.23 10.90 -13.16
N LYS A 65 -8.02 9.90 -12.29
CA LYS A 65 -7.19 10.01 -11.08
C LYS A 65 -6.06 8.97 -11.03
N ALA A 66 -5.71 8.36 -12.17
CA ALA A 66 -4.66 7.34 -12.31
C ALA A 66 -3.33 7.73 -11.64
N GLU A 67 -2.83 8.94 -11.90
CA GLU A 67 -1.54 9.40 -11.37
C GLU A 67 -1.58 9.56 -9.85
N TRP A 68 -2.68 10.06 -9.29
CA TRP A 68 -2.84 10.12 -7.84
C TRP A 68 -2.85 8.73 -7.22
N MET A 69 -3.52 7.76 -7.85
CA MET A 69 -3.54 6.37 -7.36
C MET A 69 -2.15 5.74 -7.36
N LYS A 70 -1.31 6.06 -8.36
CA LYS A 70 0.09 5.59 -8.39
C LYS A 70 0.91 6.20 -7.25
N LEU A 71 0.73 7.49 -6.97
CA LEU A 71 1.45 8.18 -5.89
C LEU A 71 0.99 7.73 -4.48
N ASN A 72 -0.24 7.26 -4.34
CA ASN A 72 -0.84 6.84 -3.06
C ASN A 72 -1.13 5.32 -3.08
N PHE A 73 -0.26 4.54 -3.73
CA PHE A 73 -0.54 3.14 -4.06
C PHE A 73 -0.78 2.28 -2.81
N ASN A 74 -0.06 2.51 -1.71
CA ASN A 74 -0.26 1.80 -0.44
C ASN A 74 -1.69 1.88 0.08
N ASP A 75 -2.22 3.11 0.19
CA ASP A 75 -3.55 3.36 0.71
C ASP A 75 -4.62 2.81 -0.23
N VAL A 76 -4.43 3.02 -1.54
CA VAL A 76 -5.31 2.51 -2.58
C VAL A 76 -5.36 0.98 -2.54
N TYR A 77 -4.19 0.32 -2.49
CA TYR A 77 -4.07 -1.13 -2.40
C TYR A 77 -4.78 -1.65 -1.15
N ARG A 78 -4.53 -1.07 0.03
CA ARG A 78 -5.19 -1.48 1.29
C ARG A 78 -6.72 -1.44 1.14
N ILE A 79 -7.28 -0.32 0.70
CA ILE A 79 -8.72 -0.14 0.55
C ILE A 79 -9.32 -1.13 -0.47
N ILE A 80 -8.63 -1.37 -1.59
CA ILE A 80 -9.12 -2.28 -2.63
C ILE A 80 -9.01 -3.74 -2.21
N PHE A 81 -7.95 -4.12 -1.50
CA PHE A 81 -7.67 -5.53 -1.22
C PHE A 81 -8.39 -6.01 0.04
N GLU A 82 -8.65 -5.13 1.01
CA GLU A 82 -9.57 -5.38 2.14
C GLU A 82 -11.04 -5.53 1.68
N ASN A 83 -11.40 -5.02 0.50
CA ASN A 83 -12.76 -5.04 -0.02
C ASN A 83 -12.89 -5.87 -1.31
N ASN A 84 -13.60 -7.00 -1.25
CA ASN A 84 -13.82 -7.87 -2.41
C ASN A 84 -14.73 -7.29 -3.52
N SER A 85 -15.23 -6.06 -3.36
CA SER A 85 -16.27 -5.46 -4.22
C SER A 85 -15.72 -4.54 -5.33
N PHE A 86 -14.43 -4.23 -5.33
CA PHE A 86 -13.83 -3.25 -6.25
C PHE A 86 -13.03 -3.93 -7.37
N SER A 87 -13.72 -4.70 -8.23
CA SER A 87 -13.09 -5.55 -9.24
C SER A 87 -12.31 -4.78 -10.32
N GLU A 88 -12.78 -3.62 -10.77
CA GLU A 88 -12.11 -2.87 -11.83
C GLU A 88 -10.87 -2.17 -11.31
N LEU A 89 -10.94 -1.59 -10.10
CA LEU A 89 -9.76 -1.05 -9.44
C LEU A 89 -8.73 -2.13 -9.13
N ARG A 90 -9.16 -3.33 -8.71
CA ARG A 90 -8.25 -4.46 -8.50
C ARG A 90 -7.53 -4.86 -9.79
N LYS A 91 -8.25 -5.01 -10.90
CA LYS A 91 -7.63 -5.29 -12.22
C LYS A 91 -6.62 -4.20 -12.59
N TYR A 92 -6.95 -2.94 -12.35
CA TYR A 92 -6.05 -1.81 -12.60
C TYR A 92 -4.78 -1.88 -11.73
N CYS A 93 -4.91 -2.12 -10.42
CA CYS A 93 -3.77 -2.27 -9.52
C CYS A 93 -2.88 -3.45 -9.92
N ASN A 94 -3.45 -4.63 -10.20
CA ASN A 94 -2.67 -5.80 -10.63
C ASN A 94 -1.93 -5.53 -11.94
N LYS A 95 -2.58 -4.81 -12.87
CA LYS A 95 -1.93 -4.38 -14.11
C LYS A 95 -0.77 -3.44 -13.85
N LEU A 96 -0.91 -2.47 -12.94
CA LEU A 96 0.19 -1.58 -12.56
C LEU A 96 1.36 -2.36 -11.93
N ILE A 97 1.08 -3.31 -11.04
CA ILE A 97 2.10 -4.18 -10.44
C ILE A 97 2.83 -4.98 -11.52
N SER A 98 2.11 -5.50 -12.50
CA SER A 98 2.71 -6.27 -13.59
C SER A 98 3.51 -5.42 -14.58
N ASP A 99 2.99 -4.23 -14.94
CA ASP A 99 3.56 -3.38 -15.98
C ASP A 99 4.73 -2.51 -15.47
N GLU A 100 4.65 -2.03 -14.22
CA GLU A 100 5.59 -1.05 -13.65
C GLU A 100 6.03 -1.38 -12.19
N PRO A 101 6.41 -2.63 -11.86
CA PRO A 101 6.70 -3.03 -10.48
C PRO A 101 7.83 -2.20 -9.85
N ASP A 102 8.88 -1.89 -10.62
CA ASP A 102 10.03 -1.09 -10.15
C ASP A 102 9.62 0.32 -9.67
N LYS A 103 8.65 0.94 -10.36
CA LYS A 103 8.19 2.30 -10.04
C LYS A 103 7.39 2.28 -8.75
N ILE A 104 6.47 1.32 -8.63
CA ILE A 104 5.66 1.13 -7.43
C ILE A 104 6.60 0.86 -6.26
N PHE A 105 7.47 -0.14 -6.37
CA PHE A 105 8.39 -0.57 -5.32
C PHE A 105 9.23 0.58 -4.76
N LYS A 106 9.76 1.47 -5.62
CA LYS A 106 10.55 2.65 -5.21
C LYS A 106 9.72 3.78 -4.59
N SER A 107 8.42 3.84 -4.87
CA SER A 107 7.49 4.84 -4.35
C SER A 107 6.79 4.43 -3.05
N LEU A 108 6.97 3.17 -2.62
CA LEU A 108 6.33 2.65 -1.41
C LEU A 108 6.77 3.42 -0.16
N ASP A 109 5.80 3.83 0.64
CA ASP A 109 6.03 4.23 2.02
C ASP A 109 6.09 2.97 2.90
N LEU A 110 7.30 2.48 3.14
CA LEU A 110 7.53 1.21 3.86
C LEU A 110 6.95 1.18 5.28
N SER A 111 6.61 2.33 5.87
CA SER A 111 5.95 2.39 7.18
C SER A 111 4.47 1.98 7.12
N SER A 112 3.82 2.20 5.97
CA SER A 112 2.40 1.94 5.75
C SER A 112 2.12 0.82 4.74
N THR A 113 3.15 0.30 4.06
CA THR A 113 3.05 -0.77 3.06
C THR A 113 2.54 -2.07 3.68
N PRO A 114 1.42 -2.64 3.19
CA PRO A 114 0.96 -3.97 3.58
C PRO A 114 1.97 -5.07 3.19
N GLU A 115 2.10 -6.10 4.02
CA GLU A 115 3.00 -7.24 3.78
C GLU A 115 2.70 -7.93 2.43
N GLU A 116 1.42 -8.12 2.12
CA GLU A 116 0.96 -8.79 0.91
C GLU A 116 1.35 -8.03 -0.36
N LEU A 117 1.30 -6.69 -0.32
CA LEU A 117 1.72 -5.86 -1.45
C LEU A 117 3.21 -6.04 -1.74
N LEU A 118 4.03 -6.05 -0.68
CA LEU A 118 5.47 -6.22 -0.84
C LEU A 118 5.79 -7.63 -1.38
N ILE A 119 5.10 -8.67 -0.89
CA ILE A 119 5.23 -10.04 -1.42
C ILE A 119 4.85 -10.09 -2.91
N GLU A 120 3.71 -9.51 -3.30
CA GLU A 120 3.25 -9.52 -4.69
C GLU A 120 4.26 -8.84 -5.63
N LEU A 121 4.85 -7.73 -5.20
CA LEU A 121 5.88 -7.04 -5.98
C LEU A 121 7.16 -7.87 -6.12
N ILE A 122 7.63 -8.53 -5.06
CA ILE A 122 8.84 -9.36 -5.10
C ILE A 122 8.65 -10.58 -6.01
N GLN A 123 7.45 -11.16 -6.02
CA GLN A 123 7.13 -12.32 -6.86
C GLN A 123 6.89 -11.96 -8.33
N THR A 124 6.86 -10.68 -8.68
CA THR A 124 6.56 -10.25 -10.04
C THR A 124 7.78 -10.46 -10.96
N ASP A 125 7.63 -11.30 -11.98
CA ASP A 125 8.69 -11.62 -12.97
C ASP A 125 9.30 -10.39 -13.67
N ASN A 126 8.54 -9.29 -13.75
CA ASN A 126 8.95 -8.06 -14.43
C ASN A 126 9.73 -7.08 -13.53
N LEU A 127 9.99 -7.43 -12.27
CA LEU A 127 10.78 -6.59 -11.35
C LEU A 127 12.25 -6.58 -11.80
N LYS A 128 12.74 -5.43 -12.26
CA LYS A 128 14.12 -5.22 -12.73
C LYS A 128 14.95 -4.60 -11.61
N MET A 129 14.98 -5.28 -10.47
CA MET A 129 15.81 -4.95 -9.31
C MET A 129 16.66 -6.15 -8.94
N SER A 130 17.91 -5.90 -8.55
CA SER A 130 18.76 -6.96 -7.99
C SER A 130 18.22 -7.43 -6.64
N GLU A 131 18.52 -8.67 -6.30
CA GLU A 131 18.11 -9.36 -5.09
C GLU A 131 18.64 -8.62 -3.85
N VAL A 132 19.84 -8.01 -3.95
CA VAL A 132 20.37 -7.11 -2.92
C VAL A 132 19.44 -5.91 -2.70
N GLN A 133 19.03 -5.24 -3.77
CA GLN A 133 18.17 -4.07 -3.67
C GLN A 133 16.79 -4.44 -3.11
N VAL A 134 16.23 -5.56 -3.53
CA VAL A 134 14.98 -6.09 -2.97
C VAL A 134 15.13 -6.36 -1.48
N TRP A 135 16.20 -7.05 -1.09
CA TRP A 135 16.49 -7.39 0.29
C TRP A 135 16.66 -6.14 1.17
N GLU A 136 17.35 -5.11 0.70
CA GLU A 136 17.48 -3.84 1.42
C GLU A 136 16.13 -3.18 1.71
N HIS A 137 15.18 -3.24 0.78
CA HIS A 137 13.84 -2.69 0.99
C HIS A 137 13.04 -3.54 1.98
N VAL A 138 13.17 -4.87 1.91
CA VAL A 138 12.55 -5.79 2.86
C VAL A 138 13.05 -5.55 4.29
N VAL A 139 14.36 -5.37 4.48
CA VAL A 139 14.94 -5.05 5.80
C VAL A 139 14.45 -3.69 6.30
N LYS A 140 14.42 -2.67 5.44
CA LYS A 140 13.88 -1.34 5.79
C LYS A 140 12.39 -1.42 6.17
N TRP A 141 11.62 -2.21 5.45
CA TRP A 141 10.22 -2.48 5.77
C TRP A 141 10.09 -3.15 7.14
N GLY A 142 10.87 -4.21 7.41
CA GLY A 142 10.86 -4.87 8.71
C GLY A 142 11.20 -3.94 9.87
N HIS A 143 12.14 -3.02 9.68
CA HIS A 143 12.42 -1.96 10.65
C HIS A 143 11.27 -0.97 10.81
N ALA A 144 10.65 -0.54 9.71
CA ALA A 144 9.53 0.39 9.77
C ALA A 144 8.31 -0.20 10.50
N GLN A 145 8.10 -1.52 10.40
CA GLN A 145 7.07 -2.24 11.15
C GLN A 145 7.42 -2.47 12.63
N ASN A 146 8.69 -2.29 13.01
CA ASN A 146 9.18 -2.48 14.38
C ASN A 146 10.00 -1.25 14.84
N PRO A 147 9.36 -0.08 15.05
CA PRO A 147 10.06 1.19 15.30
C PRO A 147 10.84 1.22 16.63
N GLU A 148 10.55 0.31 17.56
CA GLU A 148 11.25 0.16 18.84
C GLU A 148 12.62 -0.51 18.69
N LEU A 149 12.93 -1.10 17.53
CA LEU A 149 14.22 -1.74 17.29
C LEU A 149 15.31 -0.66 17.09
N PRO A 150 16.52 -0.88 17.65
CA PRO A 150 17.63 0.01 17.39
C PRO A 150 17.96 0.05 15.89
N SER A 151 18.27 1.23 15.36
CA SER A 151 18.70 1.39 13.97
C SER A 151 20.13 0.91 13.72
N ASP A 152 20.94 0.81 14.78
CA ASP A 152 22.33 0.36 14.71
C ASP A 152 22.41 -1.16 14.97
N PRO A 153 22.84 -1.95 13.97
CA PRO A 153 23.10 -3.38 14.06
C PRO A 153 23.90 -3.83 15.28
N THR A 154 24.87 -3.03 15.71
CA THR A 154 25.78 -3.39 16.80
C THR A 154 25.05 -3.48 18.16
N ASN A 155 23.86 -2.87 18.26
CA ASN A 155 23.01 -2.90 19.45
C ASN A 155 21.96 -4.03 19.42
N PHE A 156 22.01 -4.93 18.43
CA PHE A 156 21.02 -6.00 18.32
C PHE A 156 21.25 -7.05 19.41
N SER A 157 20.32 -7.12 20.35
CA SER A 157 20.19 -8.29 21.21
C SER A 157 19.63 -9.48 20.40
N ARG A 158 19.78 -10.69 20.94
CA ARG A 158 19.18 -11.90 20.33
C ARG A 158 17.66 -11.77 20.19
N GLU A 159 17.00 -11.08 21.12
CA GLU A 159 15.56 -10.85 21.08
C GLU A 159 15.18 -9.88 19.95
N VAL A 160 15.89 -8.76 19.82
CA VAL A 160 15.74 -7.79 18.71
C VAL A 160 15.90 -8.48 17.36
N PHE A 161 16.94 -9.31 17.23
CA PHE A 161 17.19 -10.08 16.01
C PHE A 161 16.04 -11.05 15.70
N ASN A 162 15.54 -11.78 16.70
CA ASN A 162 14.44 -12.72 16.51
C ASN A 162 13.15 -11.99 16.10
N THR A 163 12.87 -10.82 16.65
CA THR A 163 11.71 -9.99 16.25
C THR A 163 11.79 -9.62 14.78
N LEU A 164 12.93 -9.04 14.34
CA LEU A 164 13.12 -8.68 12.93
C LEU A 164 13.05 -9.91 12.03
N LYS A 165 13.73 -11.00 12.39
CA LYS A 165 13.72 -12.26 11.63
C LYS A 165 12.30 -12.79 11.42
N ASN A 166 11.45 -12.76 12.45
CA ASN A 166 10.07 -13.21 12.36
C ASN A 166 9.26 -12.34 11.39
N SER A 167 9.43 -11.01 11.40
CA SER A 167 8.80 -10.11 10.43
C SER A 167 9.28 -10.36 9.00
N LEU A 168 10.55 -10.77 8.82
CA LEU A 168 11.12 -10.96 7.49
C LEU A 168 10.94 -12.38 6.92
N GLN A 169 10.44 -13.32 7.73
CA GLN A 169 10.50 -14.75 7.42
C GLN A 169 9.83 -15.12 6.09
N GLN A 170 8.70 -14.49 5.74
CA GLN A 170 7.99 -14.78 4.50
C GLN A 170 8.81 -14.35 3.27
N PHE A 171 9.44 -13.18 3.32
CA PHE A 171 10.22 -12.63 2.22
C PHE A 171 11.47 -13.45 1.90
N ILE A 172 12.08 -14.09 2.91
CA ILE A 172 13.26 -14.95 2.72
C ILE A 172 12.96 -16.07 1.72
N THR A 173 11.72 -16.56 1.66
CA THR A 173 11.34 -17.63 0.72
C THR A 173 11.18 -17.15 -0.73
N PHE A 174 11.13 -15.83 -0.96
CA PHE A 174 10.89 -15.24 -2.28
C PHE A 174 12.12 -14.57 -2.89
N ILE A 175 13.21 -14.45 -2.13
CA ILE A 175 14.46 -13.82 -2.59
C ILE A 175 15.51 -14.91 -2.84
N ASP A 176 16.07 -14.92 -4.04
CA ASP A 176 17.12 -15.87 -4.41
C ASP A 176 18.50 -15.36 -3.97
N PHE A 177 18.86 -15.68 -2.72
CA PHE A 177 20.16 -15.31 -2.15
C PHE A 177 21.35 -15.97 -2.87
N TYR A 178 21.15 -16.99 -3.71
CA TYR A 178 22.25 -17.62 -4.46
C TYR A 178 22.78 -16.74 -5.60
N ASN A 179 22.00 -15.75 -6.04
CA ASN A 179 22.42 -14.78 -7.06
C ASN A 179 23.25 -13.62 -6.49
N LEU A 180 23.47 -13.59 -5.17
CA LEU A 180 24.30 -12.58 -4.53
C LEU A 180 25.79 -12.88 -4.73
N THR A 181 26.55 -11.86 -5.12
CA THR A 181 28.02 -11.98 -5.14
C THR A 181 28.58 -12.00 -3.72
N SER A 182 29.76 -12.60 -3.54
CA SER A 182 30.43 -12.61 -2.23
C SER A 182 30.77 -11.21 -1.72
N GLU A 183 30.96 -10.23 -2.61
CA GLU A 183 31.19 -8.83 -2.27
C GLU A 183 29.88 -8.19 -1.77
N GLU A 184 28.75 -8.40 -2.45
CA GLU A 184 27.45 -7.92 -1.99
C GLU A 184 26.99 -8.53 -0.66
N PHE A 185 27.43 -9.76 -0.38
CA PHE A 185 27.18 -10.43 0.89
C PHE A 185 28.09 -9.91 2.02
N SER A 186 29.27 -9.37 1.69
CA SER A 186 30.29 -8.95 2.67
C SER A 186 30.36 -7.44 2.92
N ASP A 187 30.08 -6.61 1.91
CA ASP A 187 30.16 -5.13 1.99
C ASP A 187 28.90 -4.50 2.58
N LYS A 188 27.79 -5.20 2.48
CA LYS A 188 26.60 -4.91 3.26
C LYS A 188 26.60 -5.99 4.31
N GLU A 189 26.71 -5.61 5.58
CA GLU A 189 26.15 -6.42 6.67
C GLU A 189 24.67 -6.63 6.33
N ILE A 190 24.36 -7.56 5.43
CA ILE A 190 23.07 -8.19 5.31
C ILE A 190 22.92 -8.80 6.69
N LEU A 191 22.10 -8.17 7.53
CA LEU A 191 22.01 -8.32 8.99
C LEU A 191 21.55 -9.70 9.45
N ILE A 192 22.13 -10.76 8.91
CA ILE A 192 21.86 -12.16 9.19
C ILE A 192 23.16 -12.98 9.05
N ASP A 193 24.35 -12.40 9.09
CA ASP A 193 25.57 -13.22 9.17
C ASP A 193 25.92 -13.58 10.62
N ASN A 194 25.59 -14.83 10.96
CA ASN A 194 26.40 -15.70 11.82
C ASN A 194 26.76 -15.21 13.24
N LYS A 195 25.76 -14.92 14.08
CA LYS A 195 25.89 -15.06 15.55
C LYS A 195 24.90 -16.06 16.13
N VAL A 196 24.90 -17.26 15.57
CA VAL A 196 24.40 -18.45 16.25
C VAL A 196 25.56 -19.46 16.26
N ASP A 197 26.44 -19.28 17.23
CA ASP A 197 27.07 -20.42 17.91
C ASP A 197 26.01 -21.13 18.77
#